data_AF-A0A5C7XFP6-F1
#
_entry.id   AF-A0A5C7XFP6-F1
#
_cell.length_a   1.000
_cell.length_b   1.000
_cell.length_c   1.000
_cell.angle_alpha   90.00
_cell.angle_beta   90.00
_cell.angle_gamma   90.00
#
_symmetry.space_group_name_H-M   'P 1'
#
loop_
_entity.id
_entity.type
_entity.pdbx_description
1 polymer ?
#
loop_
_entity_poly.entity_id
_entity_poly.type
_entity_poly.pdbx_seq_one_letter_code
_entity_poly.pdbx_strand_id
1 'polypeptide(L)'
;MNTASSSASPSDASSASSSLSRIAPLPHARAATEAASNQALDAWLSAYLKDEYRIVDRRYFAVDRKDFLWVAIAKFVGNAIERPLGACVERQPWHEPGYDLVQVWRMPSQPYRRIAVAAENDGDGSRVVGYFELERVEASRGPEALDAERAPCPDTAGAPNG
;
A
#
# COMPACT_ATOMS: atom_id res chain seq x y z
N MET A 1 10.73 -13.21 -48.01
CA MET A 1 11.31 -13.18 -46.65
C MET A 1 10.76 -11.95 -45.96
N ASN A 2 9.92 -12.10 -44.94
CA ASN A 2 9.54 -11.07 -43.98
C ASN A 2 8.90 -11.80 -42.79
N THR A 3 9.69 -12.02 -41.74
CA THR A 3 9.22 -12.56 -40.46
C THR A 3 8.74 -11.40 -39.60
N ALA A 4 7.42 -11.25 -39.47
CA ALA A 4 6.82 -10.37 -38.48
C ALA A 4 6.90 -11.05 -37.11
N SER A 5 7.75 -10.52 -36.23
CA SER A 5 7.76 -10.86 -34.82
C SER A 5 6.59 -10.18 -34.13
N SER A 6 5.54 -10.95 -33.84
CA SER A 6 4.46 -10.52 -32.94
C SER A 6 4.91 -10.74 -31.50
N SER A 7 5.40 -9.67 -30.87
CA SER A 7 5.59 -9.61 -29.42
C SER A 7 4.23 -9.36 -28.76
N ALA A 8 3.57 -10.41 -28.28
CA ALA A 8 2.42 -10.26 -27.40
C ALA A 8 2.91 -10.09 -25.97
N SER A 9 2.69 -8.89 -25.41
CA SER A 9 2.98 -8.54 -24.01
C SER A 9 2.18 -9.42 -23.04
N PRO A 10 2.81 -10.07 -22.05
CA PRO A 10 2.09 -10.68 -20.94
C PRO A 10 1.87 -9.63 -19.85
N SER A 11 0.74 -8.93 -19.82
CA SER A 11 0.47 -7.92 -18.77
C SER A 11 -0.90 -7.95 -18.07
N ASP A 12 -1.81 -8.88 -18.39
CA ASP A 12 -3.19 -8.81 -17.85
C ASP A 12 -3.68 -10.02 -17.05
N ALA A 13 -2.79 -10.78 -16.39
CA ALA A 13 -3.21 -11.94 -15.59
C ALA A 13 -3.26 -11.72 -14.07
N SER A 14 -3.01 -10.50 -13.57
CA SER A 14 -2.87 -10.25 -12.11
C SER A 14 -4.07 -9.54 -11.46
N SER A 15 -5.22 -9.43 -12.13
CA SER A 15 -6.38 -8.66 -11.63
C SER A 15 -7.41 -9.47 -10.83
N ALA A 16 -7.31 -10.80 -10.75
CA ALA A 16 -8.41 -11.63 -10.23
C ALA A 16 -8.44 -11.80 -8.69
N SER A 17 -7.44 -11.35 -7.94
CA SER A 17 -7.42 -11.54 -6.47
C SER A 17 -6.73 -10.42 -5.69
N SER A 18 -6.63 -9.22 -6.28
CA SER A 18 -6.08 -8.07 -5.57
C SER A 18 -6.94 -7.69 -4.37
N SER A 19 -6.31 -7.59 -3.20
CA SER A 19 -6.98 -7.12 -1.99
C SER A 19 -7.36 -5.65 -2.10
N LEU A 20 -6.68 -4.89 -2.98
CA LEU A 20 -6.95 -3.47 -3.24
C LEU A 20 -8.31 -3.24 -3.92
N SER A 21 -8.85 -4.24 -4.62
CA SER A 21 -10.18 -4.13 -5.25
C SER A 21 -11.31 -3.92 -4.23
N ARG A 22 -11.08 -4.31 -2.97
CA ARG A 22 -12.03 -4.17 -1.86
C ARG A 22 -12.00 -2.78 -1.21
N ILE A 23 -10.95 -2.01 -1.46
CA ILE A 23 -10.77 -0.67 -0.92
C ILE A 23 -11.41 0.31 -1.92
N ALA A 24 -12.48 0.97 -1.51
CA ALA A 24 -13.11 1.98 -2.37
C ALA A 24 -12.13 3.14 -2.64
N PRO A 25 -12.25 3.86 -3.77
CA PRO A 25 -11.56 5.15 -3.93
C PRO A 25 -11.89 6.11 -2.79
N LEU A 26 -10.97 7.02 -2.47
CA LEU A 26 -11.26 8.11 -1.53
C LEU A 26 -12.44 8.95 -2.03
N PRO A 27 -13.29 9.48 -1.14
CA PRO A 27 -14.28 10.48 -1.51
C PRO A 27 -13.60 11.67 -2.21
N HIS A 28 -14.18 12.15 -3.31
CA HIS A 28 -13.66 13.25 -4.13
C HIS A 28 -12.32 12.99 -4.83
N ALA A 29 -11.71 11.81 -4.67
CA ALA A 29 -10.55 11.45 -5.47
C ALA A 29 -10.92 11.21 -6.94
N ARG A 30 -10.04 11.65 -7.81
CA ARG A 30 -10.01 11.26 -9.23
C ARG A 30 -8.91 10.24 -9.46
N ALA A 31 -9.01 9.42 -10.50
CA ALA A 31 -7.90 8.57 -10.90
C ALA A 31 -6.68 9.45 -11.25
N ALA A 32 -5.51 9.14 -10.70
CA ALA A 32 -4.28 9.82 -11.07
C ALA A 32 -3.80 9.29 -12.43
N THR A 33 -3.72 10.17 -13.43
CA THR A 33 -3.36 9.81 -14.81
C THR A 33 -1.90 10.11 -15.14
N GLU A 34 -1.20 10.83 -14.27
CA GLU A 34 0.20 11.21 -14.48
C GLU A 34 1.15 10.07 -14.14
N ALA A 35 1.66 9.40 -15.17
CA ALA A 35 2.57 8.27 -15.02
C ALA A 35 3.86 8.63 -14.25
N ALA A 36 4.40 9.83 -14.44
CA ALA A 36 5.63 10.27 -13.77
C ALA A 36 5.45 10.39 -12.25
N SER A 37 4.37 11.03 -11.81
CA SER A 37 4.03 11.20 -10.39
C SER A 37 3.73 9.85 -9.72
N ASN A 38 3.04 8.95 -10.44
CA ASN A 38 2.79 7.58 -9.96
C ASN A 38 4.10 6.79 -9.80
N GLN A 39 5.02 6.89 -10.77
CA GLN A 39 6.32 6.22 -10.72
C GLN A 39 7.24 6.79 -9.63
N ALA A 40 7.20 8.11 -9.40
CA ALA A 40 7.90 8.75 -8.31
C ALA A 40 7.44 8.19 -6.96
N LEU A 41 6.12 8.05 -6.77
CA LEU A 41 5.55 7.48 -5.54
C LEU A 41 5.96 6.01 -5.35
N ASP A 42 6.02 5.20 -6.42
CA ASP A 42 6.52 3.81 -6.35
C ASP A 42 7.98 3.75 -5.90
N ALA A 43 8.83 4.60 -6.47
CA ALA A 43 10.25 4.67 -6.14
C ALA A 43 10.45 5.15 -4.70
N TRP A 44 9.72 6.19 -4.29
CA TRP A 44 9.73 6.70 -2.93
C TRP A 44 9.30 5.63 -1.93
N LEU A 45 8.19 4.92 -2.19
CA LEU A 45 7.68 3.88 -1.30
C LEU A 45 8.69 2.73 -1.17
N SER A 46 9.28 2.29 -2.29
CA SER A 46 10.27 1.21 -2.28
C SER A 46 11.50 1.61 -1.46
N ALA A 47 12.01 2.83 -1.64
CA ALA A 47 13.12 3.36 -0.87
C ALA A 47 12.78 3.54 0.63
N TYR A 48 11.59 4.05 0.95
CA TYR A 48 11.09 4.19 2.32
C TYR A 48 11.03 2.83 3.04
N LEU A 49 10.65 1.79 2.31
CA LEU A 49 10.61 0.40 2.79
C LEU A 49 11.94 -0.34 2.61
N LYS A 50 13.04 0.37 2.29
CA LYS A 50 14.40 -0.16 2.15
C LYS A 50 14.50 -1.36 1.21
N ASP A 51 13.68 -1.37 0.16
CA ASP A 51 13.59 -2.45 -0.83
C ASP A 51 13.30 -3.84 -0.23
N GLU A 52 12.79 -3.92 1.01
CA GLU A 52 12.39 -5.19 1.65
C GLU A 52 11.12 -5.80 1.02
N TYR A 53 10.39 -4.98 0.26
CA TYR A 53 9.10 -5.32 -0.34
C TYR A 53 9.06 -4.98 -1.82
N ARG A 54 8.40 -5.84 -2.58
CA ARG A 54 8.04 -5.62 -3.99
C ARG A 54 6.58 -5.19 -4.10
N ILE A 55 6.30 -4.13 -4.86
CA ILE A 55 4.93 -3.74 -5.24
C ILE A 55 4.38 -4.77 -6.24
N VAL A 56 3.29 -5.44 -5.90
CA VAL A 56 2.64 -6.46 -6.75
C VAL A 56 1.34 -5.97 -7.36
N ASP A 57 0.68 -5.01 -6.73
CA ASP A 57 -0.48 -4.31 -7.28
C ASP A 57 -0.54 -2.89 -6.73
N ARG A 58 -1.19 -1.99 -7.47
CA ARG A 58 -1.23 -0.56 -7.15
C ARG A 58 -2.44 0.15 -7.75
N ARG A 59 -2.97 1.13 -7.03
CA ARG A 59 -4.04 2.03 -7.49
C ARG A 59 -3.72 3.46 -7.06
N TYR A 60 -3.83 4.41 -7.98
CA TYR A 60 -3.47 5.81 -7.72
C TYR A 60 -4.66 6.75 -7.83
N PHE A 61 -4.64 7.76 -6.98
CA PHE A 61 -5.69 8.75 -6.83
C PHE A 61 -5.07 10.13 -6.70
N ALA A 62 -5.60 11.11 -7.42
CA ALA A 62 -5.25 12.50 -7.19
C ALA A 62 -6.29 13.13 -6.26
N VAL A 63 -5.80 13.84 -5.25
CA VAL A 63 -6.59 14.51 -4.21
C VAL A 63 -6.15 15.96 -4.13
N ASP A 64 -7.11 16.89 -4.10
CA ASP A 64 -6.81 18.31 -3.92
C ASP A 64 -6.22 18.54 -2.52
N ARG A 65 -5.19 19.39 -2.40
CA ARG A 65 -4.51 19.66 -1.12
C ARG A 65 -5.44 20.15 -0.01
N LYS A 66 -6.47 20.93 -0.35
CA LYS A 66 -7.45 21.45 0.61
C LYS A 66 -8.30 20.33 1.25
N ASP A 67 -8.46 19.21 0.56
CA ASP A 67 -9.26 18.06 0.98
C ASP A 67 -8.38 16.94 1.54
N PHE A 68 -7.05 17.15 1.57
CA PHE A 68 -6.09 16.17 2.06
C PHE A 68 -5.95 16.24 3.59
N LEU A 69 -6.44 15.20 4.27
CA LEU A 69 -6.18 14.96 5.69
C LEU A 69 -5.62 13.54 5.85
N TRP A 70 -4.32 13.42 6.12
CA TRP A 70 -3.63 12.13 6.20
C TRP A 70 -4.33 11.15 7.16
N VAL A 71 -4.69 11.62 8.36
CA VAL A 71 -5.39 10.80 9.37
C VAL A 71 -6.72 10.26 8.84
N ALA A 72 -7.44 11.05 8.04
CA ALA A 72 -8.72 10.62 7.45
C ALA A 72 -8.50 9.54 6.37
N ILE A 73 -7.46 9.69 5.55
CA ILE A 73 -7.08 8.71 4.51
C ILE A 73 -6.67 7.39 5.15
N ALA A 74 -5.74 7.44 6.11
CA ALA A 74 -5.26 6.29 6.86
C ALA A 74 -6.42 5.53 7.53
N LYS A 75 -7.31 6.25 8.21
CA LYS A 75 -8.50 5.68 8.85
C LYS A 75 -9.49 5.07 7.83
N PHE A 76 -9.71 5.73 6.70
CA PHE A 76 -10.59 5.24 5.65
C PHE A 76 -10.09 3.90 5.10
N VAL A 77 -8.80 3.81 4.76
CA VAL A 77 -8.18 2.57 4.27
C VAL A 77 -8.19 1.50 5.38
N GLY A 78 -7.79 1.86 6.61
CA GLY A 78 -7.78 0.95 7.76
C GLY A 78 -9.15 0.31 8.00
N ASN A 79 -10.23 1.10 8.00
CA ASN A 79 -11.60 0.57 8.15
C ASN A 79 -11.99 -0.46 7.07
N ALA A 80 -11.44 -0.33 5.86
CA ALA A 80 -11.73 -1.24 4.74
C ALA A 80 -10.98 -2.58 4.85
N ILE A 81 -9.88 -2.65 5.61
CA ILE A 81 -9.02 -3.85 5.65
C ILE A 81 -8.84 -4.45 7.03
N GLU A 82 -8.87 -3.67 8.12
CA GLU A 82 -8.56 -4.16 9.46
C GLU A 82 -9.58 -5.20 9.92
N ARG A 83 -10.88 -4.85 9.91
CA ARG A 83 -11.94 -5.81 10.25
C ARG A 83 -12.19 -6.85 9.15
N PRO A 84 -12.33 -6.47 7.86
CA PRO A 84 -12.70 -7.44 6.84
C PRO A 84 -11.60 -8.45 6.50
N LEU A 85 -10.32 -8.07 6.64
CA LEU A 85 -9.17 -8.91 6.30
C LEU A 85 -8.35 -9.34 7.53
N GLY A 86 -8.74 -8.91 8.74
CA GLY A 86 -7.96 -9.12 9.96
C GLY A 86 -6.62 -8.39 9.94
N ALA A 87 -6.49 -7.33 9.13
CA ALA A 87 -5.23 -6.62 8.97
C ALA A 87 -4.91 -5.77 10.21
N CYS A 88 -3.63 -5.52 10.46
CA CYS A 88 -3.21 -4.59 11.51
C CYS A 88 -2.00 -3.78 11.09
N VAL A 89 -1.89 -2.57 11.64
CA VAL A 89 -0.79 -1.66 11.35
C VAL A 89 0.54 -2.31 11.71
N GLU A 90 1.43 -2.38 10.74
CA GLU A 90 2.83 -2.75 10.93
C GLU A 90 3.62 -1.47 11.24
N ARG A 91 4.18 -1.40 12.45
CA ARG A 91 5.02 -0.28 12.86
C ARG A 91 6.48 -0.62 12.56
N GLN A 92 7.09 0.16 11.67
CA GLN A 92 8.54 0.13 11.51
C GLN A 92 9.18 0.99 12.61
N PRO A 93 10.33 0.58 13.18
CA PRO A 93 10.99 1.34 14.25
C PRO A 93 11.52 2.70 13.80
N TRP A 94 11.67 2.91 12.49
CA TRP A 94 12.08 4.18 11.88
C TRP A 94 10.91 5.04 11.39
N HIS A 95 9.67 4.57 11.51
CA HIS A 95 8.49 5.31 11.05
C HIS A 95 8.06 6.36 12.07
N GLU A 96 7.78 7.58 11.62
CA GLU A 96 7.24 8.68 12.43
C GLU A 96 5.80 9.02 12.01
N PRO A 97 4.78 8.56 12.77
CA PRO A 97 3.38 8.80 12.43
C PRO A 97 3.05 10.29 12.33
N GLY A 98 2.42 10.69 11.22
CA GLY A 98 1.96 12.07 11.00
C GLY A 98 2.97 12.95 10.26
N TYR A 99 4.25 12.58 10.25
CA TYR A 99 5.25 13.18 9.36
C TYR A 99 5.38 12.35 8.09
N ASP A 100 5.51 11.04 8.26
CA ASP A 100 5.55 10.10 7.14
C ASP A 100 4.13 9.86 6.62
N LEU A 101 3.91 10.21 5.36
CA LEU A 101 2.65 10.00 4.65
C LEU A 101 2.57 8.58 4.09
N VAL A 102 2.87 7.60 4.93
CA VAL A 102 2.79 6.18 4.60
C VAL A 102 2.25 5.40 5.80
N GLN A 103 1.40 4.41 5.54
CA GLN A 103 0.98 3.45 6.54
C GLN A 103 0.92 2.07 5.91
N VAL A 104 1.45 1.08 6.63
CA VAL A 104 1.53 -0.32 6.21
C VAL A 104 0.71 -1.17 7.15
N TRP A 105 -0.03 -2.12 6.60
CA TRP A 105 -0.76 -3.14 7.34
C TRP A 105 -0.27 -4.53 6.96
N ARG A 106 -0.05 -5.36 7.98
CA ARG A 106 0.14 -6.80 7.81
C ARG A 106 -1.18 -7.54 7.84
N MET A 107 -1.24 -8.63 7.09
CA MET A 107 -2.40 -9.52 7.02
C MET A 107 -1.99 -10.90 7.57
N PRO A 108 -2.39 -11.28 8.79
CA PRO A 108 -2.00 -12.56 9.38
C PRO A 108 -2.40 -13.78 8.54
N SER A 109 -3.51 -13.68 7.80
CA SER A 109 -3.97 -14.71 6.85
C SER A 109 -3.07 -14.84 5.61
N GLN A 110 -2.30 -13.80 5.29
CA GLN A 110 -1.38 -13.73 4.16
C GLN A 110 -0.04 -13.14 4.64
N PRO A 111 0.77 -13.89 5.40
CA PRO A 111 1.90 -13.36 6.15
C PRO A 111 2.99 -12.74 5.27
N TYR A 112 2.98 -13.00 3.96
CA TYR A 112 3.90 -12.44 2.97
C TYR A 112 3.41 -11.14 2.34
N ARG A 113 2.12 -10.85 2.46
CA ARG A 113 1.46 -9.72 1.83
C ARG A 113 1.31 -8.58 2.82
N ARG A 114 1.46 -7.35 2.33
CA ARG A 114 1.08 -6.13 3.04
C ARG A 114 0.17 -5.29 2.19
N ILE A 115 -0.66 -4.50 2.85
CA ILE A 115 -1.28 -3.34 2.21
C ILE A 115 -0.52 -2.11 2.67
N ALA A 116 -0.23 -1.20 1.77
CA ALA A 116 0.27 0.12 2.12
C ALA A 116 -0.59 1.21 1.48
N VAL A 117 -0.71 2.33 2.18
CA VAL A 117 -1.14 3.60 1.59
C VAL A 117 0.04 4.56 1.70
N ALA A 118 0.32 5.29 0.63
CA ALA A 118 1.31 6.35 0.63
C ALA A 118 0.81 7.57 -0.11
N ALA A 119 1.34 8.74 0.20
CA ALA A 119 1.03 9.96 -0.52
C ALA A 119 2.27 10.84 -0.73
N GLU A 120 2.33 11.47 -1.90
CA GLU A 120 3.38 12.42 -2.27
C GLU A 120 2.76 13.67 -2.92
N ASN A 121 3.46 14.80 -2.87
CA ASN A 121 3.03 16.00 -3.58
C ASN A 121 3.36 15.85 -5.07
N ASP A 122 2.41 16.18 -5.95
CA ASP A 122 2.64 16.14 -7.41
C ASP A 122 3.23 17.44 -7.98
N GLY A 123 3.52 18.43 -7.13
CA GLY A 123 4.10 19.71 -7.52
C GLY A 123 3.08 20.77 -7.95
N ASP A 124 1.89 20.38 -8.42
CA ASP A 124 0.84 21.28 -8.93
C ASP A 124 -0.19 21.66 -7.86
N GLY A 125 0.11 21.36 -6.59
CA GLY A 125 -0.75 21.66 -5.46
C GLY A 125 -1.85 20.62 -5.23
N SER A 126 -1.85 19.52 -5.98
CA SER A 126 -2.55 18.29 -5.61
C SER A 126 -1.57 17.28 -4.99
N ARG A 127 -2.13 16.16 -4.50
CA ARG A 127 -1.37 15.04 -3.98
C ARG A 127 -1.77 13.78 -4.70
N VAL A 128 -0.77 12.96 -5.03
CA VAL A 128 -1.00 11.60 -5.47
C VAL A 128 -1.02 10.71 -4.24
N VAL A 129 -2.09 9.95 -4.08
CA VAL A 129 -2.27 8.92 -3.07
C VAL A 129 -2.26 7.57 -3.77
N GLY A 130 -1.38 6.69 -3.33
CA GLY A 130 -1.29 5.33 -3.85
C GLY A 130 -1.76 4.32 -2.80
N TYR A 131 -2.54 3.35 -3.24
CA TYR A 131 -2.81 2.11 -2.51
C TYR A 131 -1.97 1.02 -3.13
N PHE A 132 -1.29 0.24 -2.28
CA PHE A 132 -0.30 -0.74 -2.71
C PHE A 132 -0.55 -2.07 -2.05
N GLU A 133 -0.46 -3.13 -2.85
CA GLU A 133 -0.27 -4.48 -2.35
C GLU A 133 1.20 -4.82 -2.50
N LEU A 134 1.82 -5.22 -1.39
CA LEU A 134 3.24 -5.48 -1.30
C LEU A 134 3.47 -6.95 -1.00
N GLU A 135 4.59 -7.46 -1.47
CA GLU A 135 5.09 -8.79 -1.16
C GLU A 135 6.51 -8.68 -0.62
N ARG A 136 6.80 -9.32 0.51
CA ARG A 136 8.15 -9.31 1.07
C ARG A 136 9.11 -10.08 0.16
N VAL A 137 10.31 -9.54 -0.09
CA VAL A 137 11.34 -10.19 -0.92
C VAL A 137 11.98 -11.34 -0.12
N GLU A 138 11.98 -12.56 -0.67
CA GLU A 138 12.46 -13.78 0.03
C GLU A 138 13.93 -13.72 0.47
N ALA A 139 14.77 -12.93 -0.22
CA ALA A 139 16.19 -12.78 0.09
C ALA A 139 16.48 -12.20 1.49
N SER A 140 15.46 -11.64 2.15
CA SER A 140 15.57 -10.98 3.46
C SER A 140 15.34 -11.92 4.65
N ARG A 141 15.22 -13.25 4.46
CA ARG A 141 14.75 -14.17 5.52
C ARG A 141 15.80 -15.02 6.23
N GLY A 142 15.72 -14.99 7.56
CA GLY A 142 15.94 -16.15 8.43
C GLY A 142 14.60 -16.82 8.82
N PRO A 143 14.60 -18.10 9.25
CA PRO A 143 13.39 -18.88 9.53
C PRO A 143 12.53 -18.34 10.70
N GLU A 144 13.12 -17.56 11.60
CA GLU A 144 12.46 -17.03 12.81
C GLU A 144 11.42 -15.92 12.52
N ALA A 145 11.53 -15.26 11.36
CA ALA A 145 10.63 -14.15 10.99
C ALA A 145 9.18 -14.62 10.75
N LEU A 146 8.99 -15.87 10.32
CA LEU A 146 7.69 -16.39 9.91
C LEU A 146 6.68 -16.53 11.06
N ASP A 147 7.15 -16.91 12.24
CA ASP A 147 6.28 -17.13 13.40
C ASP A 147 5.79 -15.79 13.98
N ALA A 148 6.64 -14.76 13.97
CA ALA A 148 6.27 -13.40 14.36
C ALA A 148 5.28 -12.74 13.37
N GLU A 149 5.37 -13.08 12.08
CA GLU A 149 4.45 -12.59 11.05
C GLU A 149 3.04 -13.22 11.13
N ARG A 150 2.95 -14.44 11.68
CA ARG A 150 1.69 -15.16 11.90
C ARG A 150 1.04 -14.86 13.24
N ALA A 151 1.76 -14.19 14.15
CA ALA A 151 1.20 -13.79 15.43
C ALA A 151 -0.09 -13.00 15.17
N PRO A 152 -1.19 -13.31 15.90
CA PRO A 152 -2.41 -12.56 15.79
C PRO A 152 -2.07 -11.08 15.98
N CYS A 153 -2.79 -10.22 15.27
CA CYS A 153 -2.73 -8.79 15.55
C CYS A 153 -2.94 -8.64 17.05
N PRO A 154 -2.04 -7.94 17.78
CA PRO A 154 -2.28 -7.70 19.18
C PRO A 154 -3.65 -7.06 19.24
N ASP A 155 -4.60 -7.74 19.88
CA ASP A 155 -5.90 -7.13 20.14
C ASP A 155 -5.56 -5.76 20.71
N THR A 156 -6.07 -4.71 20.09
CA THR A 156 -6.27 -3.44 20.79
C THR A 156 -7.30 -3.71 21.88
N ALA A 157 -6.95 -4.56 22.84
CA ALA A 157 -7.68 -4.87 24.03
C ALA A 157 -7.73 -3.55 24.79
N GLY A 158 -8.88 -2.89 24.69
CA GLY A 158 -9.32 -1.79 25.52
C GLY A 158 -8.23 -0.81 25.93
N ALA A 159 -8.00 0.21 25.10
CA ALA A 159 -7.83 1.51 25.74
C ALA A 159 -9.18 1.80 26.43
N PRO A 160 -9.25 1.90 27.77
CA PRO A 160 -10.49 2.33 28.40
C PRO A 160 -10.81 3.71 27.85
N ASN A 161 -12.04 3.88 27.35
CA ASN A 161 -12.59 5.22 27.14
C ASN A 161 -12.57 5.93 28.50
N GLY A 162 -11.63 6.85 28.68
CA GLY A 162 -11.64 7.85 29.74
C GLY A 162 -12.44 9.06 29.31
#